data_AF-T0LSQ3-F1
#
_entry.id   AF-T0LSQ3-F1
#
_cell.length_a   1.000
_cell.length_b   1.000
_cell.length_c   1.000
_cell.angle_alpha   90.00
_cell.angle_beta   90.00
_cell.angle_gamma   90.00
#
_symmetry.space_group_name_H-M   'P 1'
#
loop_
_entity.id
_entity.type
_entity.pdbx_description
1 polymer ?
#
loop_
_entity_poly.entity_id
_entity_poly.type
_entity_poly.pdbx_seq_one_letter_code
_entity_poly.pdbx_strand_id
1 'polypeptide(L)'
;MPFYLQAAKGLSPSKAGLYMLALGGPETLATIASGALITYTKHYVPMLVLGGAVFSLGSGLLSSLTTGSNAGQIIGYEVLTSIGLGFGGQVPLTALRNALCEADIPIANGLNGFSQSLGVVLGAPIAQSVFMNTLTSHLGSRLQPGNVTKITDLGASNINPSHVDPQLLPFVAQAYRDASTTSLYVAVASAAMAGVAGLLMEWKRLKTKEEGND
;
A
#
# COMPACT_ATOMS: atom_id res chain seq x y z
N MET A 1 -6.89 -3.25 -3.53
CA MET A 1 -7.29 -2.40 -4.69
C MET A 1 -7.79 -3.18 -5.90
N PRO A 2 -7.07 -4.14 -6.49
CA PRO A 2 -7.53 -4.79 -7.73
C PRO A 2 -8.88 -5.52 -7.56
N PHE A 3 -9.13 -6.12 -6.39
CA PHE A 3 -10.42 -6.74 -6.08
C PHE A 3 -11.57 -5.72 -6.00
N TYR A 4 -11.36 -4.55 -5.42
CA TYR A 4 -12.32 -3.46 -5.42
C TYR A 4 -12.61 -2.95 -6.84
N LEU A 5 -11.56 -2.68 -7.63
CA LEU A 5 -11.71 -2.19 -9.01
C LEU A 5 -12.45 -3.19 -9.91
N GLN A 6 -12.23 -4.48 -9.71
CA GLN A 6 -12.86 -5.51 -10.53
C GLN A 6 -14.27 -5.86 -10.04
N ALA A 7 -14.43 -6.27 -8.79
CA ALA A 7 -15.70 -6.79 -8.28
C ALA A 7 -16.67 -5.69 -7.80
N ALA A 8 -16.16 -4.60 -7.21
CA ALA A 8 -17.02 -3.54 -6.68
C ALA A 8 -17.28 -2.44 -7.71
N LYS A 9 -16.28 -2.09 -8.53
CA LYS A 9 -16.41 -1.08 -9.59
C LYS A 9 -16.80 -1.68 -10.95
N GLY A 10 -16.64 -2.99 -11.15
CA GLY A 10 -16.99 -3.67 -12.39
C GLY A 10 -16.00 -3.42 -13.54
N LEU A 11 -14.77 -3.01 -13.24
CA LEU A 11 -13.75 -2.80 -14.28
C LEU A 11 -13.19 -4.14 -14.76
N SER A 12 -12.91 -4.24 -16.05
CA SER A 12 -12.16 -5.39 -16.56
C SER A 12 -10.76 -5.45 -15.93
N PRO A 13 -10.14 -6.64 -15.84
CA PRO A 13 -8.78 -6.78 -15.31
C PRO A 13 -7.77 -5.84 -15.98
N SER A 14 -7.88 -5.65 -17.30
CA SER A 14 -7.02 -4.72 -18.06
C SER A 14 -7.21 -3.27 -17.64
N LYS A 15 -8.45 -2.82 -17.42
CA LYS A 15 -8.73 -1.46 -16.93
C LYS A 15 -8.28 -1.30 -15.48
N ALA A 16 -8.52 -2.28 -14.62
CA ALA A 16 -8.02 -2.26 -13.25
C ALA A 16 -6.48 -2.16 -13.21
N GLY A 17 -5.78 -2.89 -14.08
CA GLY A 17 -4.33 -2.79 -14.25
C GLY A 17 -3.87 -1.40 -14.68
N LEU A 18 -4.59 -0.75 -15.60
CA LEU A 18 -4.30 0.64 -15.99
C LEU A 18 -4.44 1.62 -14.82
N TYR A 19 -5.44 1.46 -13.96
CA TYR A 19 -5.56 2.28 -12.75
C TYR A 19 -4.39 2.03 -11.79
N MET A 20 -3.96 0.79 -11.63
CA MET A 20 -2.80 0.48 -10.80
C MET A 20 -1.48 1.07 -11.33
N LEU A 21 -1.37 1.41 -12.62
CA LEU A 21 -0.22 2.18 -13.12
C LEU A 21 -0.15 3.59 -12.51
N ALA A 22 -1.29 4.16 -12.10
CA ALA A 22 -1.32 5.42 -11.38
C ALA A 22 -0.68 5.32 -9.98
N LEU A 23 -0.38 4.12 -9.48
CA LEU A 23 0.38 3.95 -8.24
C LEU A 23 1.89 4.12 -8.46
N GLY A 24 2.46 3.50 -9.50
CA GLY A 24 3.92 3.40 -9.64
C GLY A 24 4.60 4.69 -10.10
N GLY A 25 3.96 5.47 -10.96
CA GLY A 25 4.50 6.75 -11.45
C GLY A 25 4.73 7.77 -10.32
N PRO A 26 3.69 8.13 -9.55
CA PRO A 26 3.82 9.03 -8.40
C PRO A 26 4.78 8.51 -7.33
N GLU A 27 4.78 7.20 -7.07
CA GLU A 27 5.72 6.58 -6.11
C GLU A 27 7.18 6.84 -6.52
N THR A 28 7.51 6.63 -7.80
CA THR A 28 8.87 6.86 -8.31
C THR A 28 9.25 8.34 -8.20
N LEU A 29 8.35 9.25 -8.58
CA LEU A 29 8.59 10.69 -8.48
C LEU A 29 8.76 11.15 -7.03
N ALA A 30 7.92 10.66 -6.11
CA ALA A 30 8.01 10.97 -4.69
C ALA A 30 9.30 10.41 -4.07
N THR A 31 9.72 9.22 -4.49
CA THR A 31 10.99 8.60 -4.09
C THR A 31 12.18 9.49 -4.49
N ILE A 32 12.21 9.97 -5.74
CA ILE A 32 13.27 10.87 -6.22
C ILE A 32 13.24 12.19 -5.44
N ALA A 33 12.05 12.78 -5.26
CA ALA A 33 11.86 14.02 -4.51
C ALA A 33 12.32 13.88 -3.05
N SER A 34 12.01 12.75 -2.40
CA SER A 34 12.47 12.42 -1.05
C SER A 34 13.99 12.41 -0.97
N GLY A 35 14.67 11.71 -1.89
CA GLY A 35 16.14 11.66 -1.92
C GLY A 35 16.77 13.05 -2.11
N ALA A 36 16.22 13.87 -3.00
CA ALA A 36 16.67 15.25 -3.22
C ALA A 36 16.46 16.11 -1.96
N LEU A 37 15.28 16.02 -1.35
CA LEU A 37 14.93 16.78 -0.15
C LEU A 37 15.78 16.37 1.05
N ILE A 38 16.06 15.10 1.22
CA ILE A 38 16.97 14.60 2.26
C ILE A 38 18.41 15.12 2.02
N THR A 39 18.87 15.13 0.77
CA THR A 39 20.20 15.64 0.41
C THR A 39 20.35 17.13 0.72
N TYR A 40 19.28 17.90 0.51
CA TYR A 40 19.21 19.33 0.80
C TYR A 40 19.05 19.62 2.30
N THR A 41 18.06 19.00 2.95
CA THR A 41 17.73 19.23 4.37
C THR A 41 18.68 18.56 5.34
N LYS A 42 19.46 17.58 4.89
CA LYS A 42 20.36 16.73 5.69
C LYS A 42 19.68 15.89 6.78
N HIS A 43 18.35 15.81 6.79
CA HIS A 43 17.59 15.03 7.78
C HIS A 43 16.67 14.02 7.07
N TYR A 44 16.83 12.73 7.37
CA TYR A 44 16.01 11.66 6.76
C TYR A 44 14.82 11.24 7.62
N VAL A 45 14.90 11.36 8.95
CA VAL A 45 13.84 10.95 9.88
C VAL A 45 12.51 11.71 9.67
N PRO A 46 12.50 13.06 9.47
CA PRO A 46 11.26 13.77 9.20
C PRO A 46 10.52 13.30 7.94
N MET A 47 11.26 12.85 6.91
CA MET A 47 10.64 12.36 5.67
C MET A 47 9.95 11.02 5.87
N LEU A 48 10.46 10.18 6.78
CA LEU A 48 9.82 8.93 7.14
C LEU A 48 8.49 9.16 7.87
N VAL A 49 8.48 10.12 8.80
CA VAL A 49 7.25 10.51 9.54
C VAL A 49 6.21 11.12 8.60
N LEU A 50 6.64 12.05 7.73
CA LEU A 50 5.76 12.65 6.72
C LEU A 50 5.23 11.59 5.75
N GLY A 51 6.08 10.70 5.25
CA GLY A 51 5.69 9.60 4.36
C GLY A 51 4.65 8.70 5.00
N GLY A 52 4.87 8.29 6.26
CA GLY A 52 3.91 7.51 7.04
C GLY A 52 2.58 8.22 7.22
N ALA A 53 2.59 9.50 7.59
CA ALA A 53 1.37 10.30 7.76
C ALA A 53 0.58 10.42 6.45
N VAL A 54 1.25 10.76 5.34
CA VAL A 54 0.63 10.88 4.02
C VAL A 54 0.08 9.54 3.54
N PHE A 55 0.82 8.44 3.74
CA PHE A 55 0.38 7.10 3.39
C PHE A 55 -0.86 6.67 4.19
N SER A 56 -0.88 6.92 5.51
CA SER A 56 -2.04 6.63 6.36
C SER A 56 -3.26 7.44 5.95
N LEU A 57 -3.08 8.73 5.63
CA LEU A 57 -4.16 9.59 5.13
C LEU A 57 -4.70 9.11 3.78
N GLY A 58 -3.82 8.82 2.82
CA GLY A 58 -4.21 8.30 1.51
C GLY A 58 -4.95 6.96 1.61
N SER A 59 -4.45 6.05 2.44
CA SER A 59 -5.08 4.75 2.70
C SER A 59 -6.45 4.89 3.37
N GLY A 60 -6.61 5.85 4.29
CA GLY A 60 -7.91 6.19 4.89
C GLY A 60 -8.89 6.79 3.87
N LEU A 61 -8.42 7.62 2.95
CA LEU A 61 -9.25 8.13 1.85
C LEU A 61 -9.65 7.00 0.89
N LEU A 62 -8.75 6.07 0.59
CA LEU A 62 -9.07 4.87 -0.18
C LEU A 62 -10.12 3.99 0.51
N SER A 63 -10.15 3.94 1.86
CA SER A 63 -11.20 3.20 2.59
C SER A 63 -12.57 3.89 2.50
N SER A 64 -12.62 5.19 2.23
CA SER A 64 -13.88 5.93 2.01
C SER A 64 -14.50 5.68 0.63
N LEU A 65 -13.80 5.01 -0.29
CA LEU A 65 -14.30 4.76 -1.63
C LEU A 65 -15.58 3.92 -1.61
N THR A 66 -16.56 4.37 -2.39
CA THR A 66 -17.85 3.69 -2.64
C THR A 66 -17.92 3.20 -4.07
N THR A 67 -18.86 2.28 -4.36
CA THR A 67 -19.11 1.79 -5.73
C THR A 67 -19.41 2.91 -6.75
N GLY A 68 -19.91 4.06 -6.29
CA GLY A 68 -20.19 5.25 -7.09
C GLY A 68 -18.99 6.17 -7.37
N SER A 69 -17.84 5.97 -6.71
CA SER A 69 -16.69 6.90 -6.78
C SER A 69 -16.18 7.10 -8.21
N ASN A 70 -15.93 8.34 -8.61
CA ASN A 70 -15.47 8.62 -9.98
C ASN A 70 -13.98 8.23 -10.18
N ALA A 71 -13.54 8.19 -11.43
CA ALA A 71 -12.17 7.83 -11.79
C ALA A 71 -11.13 8.76 -11.16
N GLY A 72 -11.41 10.07 -11.12
CA GLY A 72 -10.50 11.08 -10.57
C GLY A 72 -10.30 10.93 -9.06
N GLN A 73 -11.33 10.56 -8.31
CA GLN A 73 -11.23 10.28 -6.88
C GLN A 73 -10.36 9.06 -6.60
N ILE A 74 -10.58 7.98 -7.35
CA ILE A 74 -9.78 6.75 -7.22
C ILE A 74 -8.31 7.06 -7.49
N ILE A 75 -8.02 7.65 -8.65
CA ILE A 75 -6.64 7.99 -9.06
C ILE A 75 -6.01 8.99 -8.09
N GLY A 76 -6.74 10.03 -7.66
CA GLY A 76 -6.21 11.03 -6.73
C GLY A 76 -5.83 10.43 -5.37
N TYR A 77 -6.64 9.51 -4.85
CA TYR A 77 -6.36 8.84 -3.57
C TYR A 77 -5.23 7.80 -3.72
N GLU A 78 -5.13 7.12 -4.87
CA GLU A 78 -4.00 6.25 -5.21
C GLU A 78 -2.70 7.03 -5.30
N VAL A 79 -2.69 8.17 -6.00
CA VAL A 79 -1.54 9.08 -6.11
C VAL A 79 -1.08 9.55 -4.73
N LEU A 80 -2.00 9.99 -3.87
CA LEU A 80 -1.66 10.46 -2.52
C LEU A 80 -1.03 9.33 -1.68
N THR A 81 -1.61 8.14 -1.73
CA THR A 81 -1.07 6.95 -1.04
C THR A 81 0.33 6.62 -1.55
N SER A 82 0.54 6.62 -2.86
CA SER A 82 1.84 6.37 -3.50
C SER A 82 2.90 7.41 -3.15
N ILE A 83 2.51 8.68 -3.01
CA ILE A 83 3.44 9.72 -2.57
C ILE A 83 3.97 9.41 -1.16
N GLY A 84 3.09 9.03 -0.23
CA GLY A 84 3.49 8.63 1.12
C GLY A 84 4.45 7.44 1.13
N LEU A 85 4.17 6.43 0.30
CA LEU A 85 5.04 5.26 0.13
C LEU A 85 6.42 5.65 -0.40
N GLY A 86 6.48 6.49 -1.44
CA GLY A 86 7.74 6.93 -2.04
C GLY A 86 8.61 7.77 -1.08
N PHE A 87 8.00 8.62 -0.25
CA PHE A 87 8.75 9.38 0.75
C PHE A 87 9.47 8.49 1.76
N GLY A 88 8.82 7.42 2.22
CA GLY A 88 9.41 6.45 3.15
C GLY A 88 10.48 5.55 2.50
N GLY A 89 10.35 5.25 1.21
CA GLY A 89 11.20 4.28 0.52
C GLY A 89 12.70 4.62 0.46
N GLN A 90 13.07 5.90 0.36
CA GLN A 90 14.49 6.32 0.31
C GLN A 90 15.20 6.38 1.65
N VAL A 91 14.45 6.42 2.76
CA VAL A 91 15.02 6.70 4.08
C VAL A 91 16.00 5.60 4.54
N PRO A 92 15.69 4.29 4.45
CA PRO A 92 16.61 3.24 4.88
C PRO A 92 17.93 3.26 4.10
N LEU A 93 17.87 3.43 2.79
CA LEU A 93 19.05 3.49 1.93
C LEU A 93 19.97 4.66 2.31
N THR A 94 19.36 5.80 2.62
CA THR A 94 20.11 6.99 3.04
C THR A 94 20.72 6.83 4.43
N ALA A 95 19.98 6.21 5.37
CA ALA A 95 20.48 5.94 6.71
C ALA A 95 21.66 4.95 6.71
N LEU A 96 21.59 3.88 5.91
CA LEU A 96 22.68 2.91 5.77
C LEU A 96 23.98 3.57 5.29
N ARG A 97 23.88 4.42 4.27
CA ARG A 97 25.03 5.16 3.73
C ARG A 97 25.63 6.14 4.75
N ASN A 98 24.82 6.68 5.66
CA ASN A 98 25.30 7.62 6.69
C ASN A 98 25.97 6.94 7.88
N ALA A 99 25.57 5.70 8.19
CA ALA A 99 26.00 4.99 9.39
C ALA A 99 27.20 4.06 9.16
N LEU A 100 27.48 3.68 7.91
CA LEU A 100 28.45 2.63 7.57
C LEU A 100 29.58 3.14 6.66
N CYS A 101 30.72 2.45 6.71
CA CYS A 101 31.82 2.63 5.78
C CYS A 101 31.47 2.08 4.38
N GLU A 102 32.11 2.59 3.32
CA GLU A 102 31.80 2.21 1.94
C GLU A 102 31.90 0.69 1.67
N ALA A 103 32.80 0.00 2.36
CA ALA A 103 32.98 -1.45 2.26
C ALA A 103 31.75 -2.27 2.70
N ASP A 104 30.97 -1.76 3.66
CA ASP A 104 29.81 -2.47 4.24
C ASP A 104 28.49 -2.12 3.55
N ILE A 105 28.46 -1.06 2.73
CA ILE A 105 27.25 -0.60 2.00
C ILE A 105 26.61 -1.71 1.17
N PRO A 106 27.35 -2.55 0.40
CA PRO A 106 26.75 -3.63 -0.37
C PRO A 106 26.05 -4.67 0.51
N ILE A 107 26.66 -5.05 1.63
CA ILE A 107 26.11 -6.03 2.58
C ILE A 107 24.82 -5.47 3.20
N ALA A 108 24.87 -4.21 3.64
CA ALA A 108 23.74 -3.52 4.25
C ALA A 108 22.56 -3.35 3.28
N ASN A 109 22.83 -3.04 2.00
CA ASN A 109 21.79 -2.99 0.97
C ASN A 109 21.15 -4.36 0.73
N GLY A 110 21.95 -5.43 0.74
CA GLY A 110 21.46 -6.80 0.66
C GLY A 110 20.53 -7.13 1.84
N LEU A 111 20.92 -6.77 3.07
CA LEU A 111 20.10 -6.96 4.26
C LEU A 111 18.79 -6.15 4.18
N ASN A 112 18.85 -4.90 3.73
CA ASN A 112 17.67 -4.07 3.52
C ASN A 112 16.70 -4.68 2.49
N GLY A 113 17.21 -5.18 1.37
CA GLY A 113 16.39 -5.89 0.38
C GLY A 113 15.77 -7.17 0.92
N PHE A 114 16.53 -7.93 1.73
CA PHE A 114 16.03 -9.10 2.44
C PHE A 114 14.90 -8.73 3.43
N SER A 115 15.09 -7.70 4.25
CA SER A 115 14.07 -7.21 5.19
C SER A 115 12.80 -6.73 4.49
N GLN A 116 12.92 -6.03 3.36
CA GLN A 116 11.75 -5.65 2.54
C GLN A 116 11.02 -6.88 2.00
N SER A 117 11.76 -7.87 1.52
CA SER A 117 11.20 -9.12 1.01
C SER A 117 10.44 -9.87 2.11
N LEU A 118 10.97 -9.93 3.33
CA LEU A 118 10.27 -10.48 4.49
C LEU A 118 8.97 -9.72 4.78
N GLY A 119 9.01 -8.39 4.72
CA GLY A 119 7.82 -7.55 4.91
C GLY A 119 6.71 -7.90 3.91
N VAL A 120 7.04 -8.09 2.63
CA VAL A 120 6.08 -8.47 1.59
C VAL A 120 5.55 -9.89 1.82
N VAL A 121 6.44 -10.85 2.10
CA VAL A 121 6.09 -12.26 2.31
C VAL A 121 5.18 -12.46 3.52
N LEU A 122 5.36 -11.69 4.60
CA LEU A 122 4.50 -11.75 5.78
C LEU A 122 3.25 -10.90 5.63
N GLY A 123 3.38 -9.69 5.06
CA GLY A 123 2.29 -8.72 4.96
C GLY A 123 1.20 -9.13 3.98
N ALA A 124 1.56 -9.68 2.81
CA ALA A 124 0.58 -10.04 1.80
C ALA A 124 -0.40 -11.15 2.26
N PRO A 125 0.04 -12.26 2.89
CA PRO A 125 -0.87 -13.24 3.45
C PRO A 125 -1.76 -12.68 4.56
N ILE A 126 -1.25 -11.83 5.45
CA ILE A 126 -2.05 -11.21 6.52
C ILE A 126 -3.16 -10.36 5.91
N ALA A 127 -2.84 -9.49 4.96
CA ALA A 127 -3.82 -8.66 4.27
C ALA A 127 -4.85 -9.51 3.50
N GLN A 128 -4.41 -10.60 2.87
CA GLN A 128 -5.27 -11.53 2.16
C GLN A 128 -6.20 -12.29 3.10
N SER A 129 -5.72 -12.75 4.25
CA SER A 129 -6.55 -13.41 5.27
C SER A 129 -7.60 -12.46 5.84
N VAL A 130 -7.22 -11.21 6.15
CA VAL A 130 -8.18 -10.18 6.60
C VAL A 130 -9.24 -9.93 5.53
N PHE A 131 -8.83 -9.81 4.26
CA PHE A 131 -9.75 -9.66 3.13
C PHE A 131 -10.72 -10.83 3.04
N MET A 132 -10.22 -12.08 3.02
CA MET A 132 -11.05 -13.27 2.86
C MET A 132 -11.98 -13.51 4.04
N ASN A 133 -11.51 -13.30 5.27
CA ASN A 133 -12.34 -13.42 6.47
C ASN A 133 -13.46 -12.37 6.47
N THR A 134 -13.16 -11.13 6.06
CA THR A 134 -14.18 -10.08 5.95
C THR A 134 -15.17 -10.40 4.84
N LEU A 135 -14.70 -10.83 3.67
CA LEU A 135 -15.55 -11.16 2.53
C LEU A 135 -16.52 -12.31 2.85
N THR A 136 -16.00 -13.41 3.39
CA THR A 136 -16.80 -14.58 3.75
C THR A 136 -17.80 -14.27 4.86
N SER A 137 -17.40 -13.48 5.86
CA SER A 137 -18.30 -13.02 6.93
C SER A 137 -19.45 -12.15 6.38
N HIS A 138 -19.14 -11.16 5.54
CA HIS A 138 -20.16 -10.31 4.93
C HIS A 138 -21.10 -11.11 4.03
N LEU A 139 -20.58 -11.97 3.15
CA LEU A 139 -21.41 -12.80 2.27
C LEU A 139 -22.29 -13.78 3.07
N GLY A 140 -21.74 -14.41 4.11
CA GLY A 140 -22.45 -15.35 4.98
C GLY A 140 -23.59 -14.72 5.79
N SER A 141 -23.65 -13.39 5.90
CA SER A 141 -24.77 -12.69 6.56
C SER A 141 -26.10 -12.80 5.81
N ARG A 142 -26.06 -13.06 4.49
CA ARG A 142 -27.27 -13.17 3.65
C ARG A 142 -27.29 -14.38 2.72
N LEU A 143 -26.16 -15.05 2.52
CA LEU A 143 -26.04 -16.19 1.61
C LEU A 143 -25.78 -17.48 2.38
N GLN A 144 -26.33 -18.57 1.86
CA GLN A 144 -26.00 -19.91 2.34
C GLN A 144 -24.53 -20.25 2.04
N PRO A 145 -23.86 -21.08 2.87
CA PRO A 145 -22.44 -21.40 2.72
C PRO A 145 -22.04 -21.85 1.31
N GLY A 146 -22.86 -22.66 0.62
CA GLY A 146 -22.56 -23.10 -0.75
C GLY A 146 -22.50 -21.97 -1.79
N ASN A 147 -23.29 -20.90 -1.60
CA ASN A 147 -23.25 -19.72 -2.47
C ASN A 147 -22.06 -18.81 -2.14
N VAL A 148 -21.64 -18.77 -0.87
CA VAL A 148 -20.43 -18.05 -0.47
C VAL A 148 -19.21 -18.67 -1.15
N THR A 149 -19.03 -19.99 -1.06
CA THR A 149 -17.92 -20.70 -1.70
C THR A 149 -17.92 -20.51 -3.22
N LYS A 150 -19.10 -20.61 -3.86
CA LYS A 150 -19.22 -20.38 -5.30
C LYS A 150 -18.77 -18.97 -5.72
N ILE A 151 -19.13 -17.94 -4.94
CA ILE A 151 -18.74 -16.54 -5.22
C ILE A 151 -17.24 -16.32 -4.97
N THR A 152 -16.68 -16.89 -3.90
CA THR A 152 -15.25 -16.76 -3.63
C THR A 152 -14.40 -17.47 -4.68
N ASP A 153 -14.86 -18.63 -5.16
CA ASP A 153 -14.16 -19.45 -6.17
C ASP A 153 -14.26 -18.85 -7.59
N LEU A 154 -15.38 -18.16 -7.89
CA LEU A 154 -15.55 -17.39 -9.13
C LEU A 154 -14.45 -16.34 -9.32
N GLY A 155 -13.96 -15.77 -8.21
CA GLY A 155 -12.97 -14.71 -8.20
C GLY A 155 -13.53 -13.34 -8.61
N ALA A 156 -12.85 -12.29 -8.16
CA ALA A 156 -13.33 -10.90 -8.30
C ALA A 156 -13.56 -10.46 -9.76
N SER A 157 -12.83 -11.03 -10.72
CA SER A 157 -12.93 -10.69 -12.13
C SER A 157 -14.21 -11.18 -12.81
N ASN A 158 -14.89 -12.18 -12.22
CA ASN A 158 -16.06 -12.84 -12.80
C ASN A 158 -17.38 -12.46 -12.09
N ILE A 159 -17.35 -11.48 -11.19
CA ILE A 159 -18.54 -10.97 -10.52
C ILE A 159 -19.32 -10.11 -11.51
N ASN A 160 -20.22 -10.74 -12.27
CA ASN A 160 -21.04 -10.12 -13.30
C ASN A 160 -22.43 -10.81 -13.41
N PRO A 161 -23.41 -10.20 -14.11
CA PRO A 161 -24.77 -10.75 -14.24
C PRO A 161 -24.86 -12.13 -14.88
N SER A 162 -23.81 -12.58 -15.58
CA SER A 162 -23.77 -13.91 -16.20
C SER A 162 -23.46 -15.03 -15.21
N HIS A 163 -22.83 -14.71 -14.07
CA HIS A 163 -22.40 -15.70 -13.08
C HIS A 163 -23.07 -15.54 -11.71
N VAL A 164 -23.55 -14.34 -11.40
CA VAL A 164 -24.22 -14.00 -10.14
C VAL A 164 -25.59 -13.41 -10.45
N ASP A 165 -26.59 -13.81 -9.67
CA ASP A 165 -27.95 -13.26 -9.78
C ASP A 165 -27.92 -11.72 -9.76
N PRO A 166 -28.52 -11.04 -10.75
CA PRO A 166 -28.58 -9.58 -10.81
C PRO A 166 -29.09 -8.92 -9.53
N GLN A 167 -29.96 -9.57 -8.76
CA GLN A 167 -30.46 -9.04 -7.49
C GLN A 167 -29.41 -9.07 -6.38
N LEU A 168 -28.46 -10.02 -6.43
CA LEU A 168 -27.39 -10.19 -5.45
C LEU A 168 -26.13 -9.40 -5.80
N LEU A 169 -25.97 -8.97 -7.06
CA LEU A 169 -24.80 -8.22 -7.51
C LEU A 169 -24.45 -6.99 -6.65
N PRO A 170 -25.40 -6.09 -6.29
CA PRO A 170 -25.06 -4.93 -5.47
C PRO A 170 -24.55 -5.33 -4.08
N PHE A 171 -25.10 -6.40 -3.51
CA PHE A 171 -24.69 -6.92 -2.21
C PHE A 171 -23.29 -7.53 -2.27
N VAL A 172 -23.01 -8.35 -3.29
CA VAL A 172 -21.67 -8.93 -3.50
C VAL A 172 -20.64 -7.83 -3.75
N ALA A 173 -20.95 -6.85 -4.60
CA ALA A 173 -20.08 -5.70 -4.84
C ALA A 173 -19.76 -4.91 -3.56
N GLN A 174 -20.75 -4.71 -2.68
CA GLN A 174 -20.54 -4.10 -1.37
C GLN A 174 -19.65 -4.96 -0.47
N ALA A 175 -19.85 -6.27 -0.42
CA ALA A 175 -18.99 -7.17 0.35
C ALA A 175 -17.53 -7.13 -0.11
N TYR A 176 -17.28 -7.09 -1.43
CA TYR A 176 -15.93 -6.91 -1.98
C TYR A 176 -15.33 -5.54 -1.67
N ARG A 177 -16.15 -4.49 -1.67
CA ARG A 177 -15.72 -3.15 -1.24
C ARG A 177 -15.32 -3.19 0.23
N ASP A 178 -16.17 -3.66 1.12
CA ASP A 178 -15.92 -3.67 2.55
C ASP A 178 -14.68 -4.50 2.88
N ALA A 179 -14.57 -5.70 2.33
CA ALA A 179 -13.37 -6.54 2.47
C ALA A 179 -12.10 -5.85 1.97
N SER A 180 -12.17 -5.14 0.84
CA SER A 180 -11.03 -4.38 0.31
C SER A 180 -10.67 -3.20 1.18
N THR A 181 -11.64 -2.51 1.77
CA THR A 181 -11.39 -1.37 2.66
C THR A 181 -10.83 -1.82 4.01
N THR A 182 -11.30 -2.96 4.53
CA THR A 182 -10.82 -3.52 5.80
C THR A 182 -9.38 -3.98 5.68
N SER A 183 -8.99 -4.59 4.56
CA SER A 183 -7.60 -5.01 4.35
C SER A 183 -6.62 -3.83 4.23
N LEU A 184 -7.08 -2.63 3.85
CA LEU A 184 -6.24 -1.42 3.86
C LEU A 184 -5.83 -1.00 5.27
N TYR A 185 -6.60 -1.33 6.31
CA TYR A 185 -6.18 -1.04 7.68
C TYR A 185 -4.92 -1.80 8.09
N VAL A 186 -4.66 -2.96 7.49
CA VAL A 186 -3.38 -3.67 7.67
C VAL A 186 -2.22 -2.84 7.13
N ALA A 187 -2.40 -2.21 5.97
CA ALA A 187 -1.39 -1.31 5.40
C ALA A 187 -1.20 -0.05 6.25
N VAL A 188 -2.29 0.55 6.76
CA VAL A 188 -2.23 1.71 7.67
C VAL A 188 -1.50 1.36 8.96
N ALA A 189 -1.81 0.21 9.57
CA ALA A 189 -1.15 -0.26 10.78
C ALA A 189 0.35 -0.49 10.56
N SER A 190 0.73 -1.12 9.43
CA SER A 190 2.13 -1.31 9.05
C SER A 190 2.86 0.02 8.84
N ALA A 191 2.23 1.00 8.19
CA ALA A 191 2.80 2.32 8.00
C ALA A 191 2.96 3.09 9.32
N ALA A 192 1.98 2.97 10.24
CA ALA A 192 2.07 3.54 11.57
C ALA A 192 3.20 2.91 12.38
N MET A 193 3.34 1.58 12.36
CA MET A 193 4.46 0.88 12.99
C MET A 193 5.81 1.31 12.41
N ALA A 194 5.90 1.46 11.09
CA ALA A 194 7.11 1.96 10.43
C ALA A 194 7.43 3.40 10.82
N GLY A 195 6.42 4.27 10.95
CA GLY A 195 6.58 5.64 11.44
C GLY A 195 7.09 5.69 12.88
N VAL A 196 6.53 4.87 13.78
CA VAL A 196 6.98 4.74 15.17
C VAL A 196 8.40 4.20 15.25
N ALA A 197 8.73 3.15 14.49
CA ALA A 197 10.09 2.64 14.39
C ALA A 197 11.07 3.71 13.85
N GLY A 198 10.60 4.53 12.91
CA GLY A 198 11.31 5.69 12.40
C GLY A 198 11.64 6.73 13.45
N LEU A 199 10.72 7.00 14.39
CA LEU A 199 10.95 7.91 15.51
C LEU A 199 12.04 7.40 16.47
N LEU A 200 12.21 6.08 16.57
CA LEU A 200 13.26 5.43 17.36
C LEU A 200 14.63 5.45 16.66
N MET A 201 14.69 5.76 15.36
CA MET A 201 15.97 5.90 14.67
C MET A 201 16.70 7.15 15.18
N GLU A 202 18.03 7.07 15.28
CA GLU A 202 18.82 8.23 15.67
C GLU A 202 18.60 9.37 14.67
N TRP A 203 18.24 10.54 15.19
CA TRP A 203 18.03 11.78 14.42
C TRP A 203 19.38 12.40 14.04
N LYS A 204 20.24 11.62 13.39
CA LYS A 204 21.55 12.06 12.95
C LYS A 204 21.41 12.81 11.62
N ARG A 205 22.11 13.94 11.53
CA ARG A 205 22.30 14.63 10.26
C ARG A 205 23.13 13.76 9.33
N LEU A 206 22.87 13.90 8.03
CA LEU A 206 23.77 13.37 7.01
C LEU A 206 25.15 14.01 7.16
N LYS A 207 26.17 13.18 7.37
CA LYS A 207 27.57 13.63 7.37
C LYS A 207 27.90 14.21 6.00
N THR A 208 28.59 15.35 5.99
CA THR A 208 29.00 16.00 4.74
C THR A 208 30.27 15.32 4.25
N LYS A 209 30.45 15.20 2.92
CA LYS A 209 31.68 14.62 2.31
C LYS A 209 32.97 15.33 2.74
N GLU A 210 32.88 16.54 3.30
CA GLU A 210 34.02 17.30 3.81
C GLU A 210 34.51 16.84 5.19
N GLU A 211 33.74 16.07 5.96
CA GLU A 211 34.11 15.60 7.31
C GLU A 211 34.83 14.23 7.31
N GLY A 212 35.09 13.65 6.12
CA GLY A 212 35.70 12.34 5.97
C GLY A 212 37.17 12.37 5.55
N ASN A 213 37.82 13.54 5.59
CA ASN A 213 39.18 13.71 5.10
C ASN A 213 40.08 14.47 6.08
N ASP A 214 39.94 14.18 7.38
CA ASP A 214 40.94 14.45 8.43
C ASP A 214 41.25 13.15 9.18
#